data_AF-A0A7K0UPA9-F1
#
_entry.id   AF-A0A7K0UPA9-F1
#
_cell.length_a   1.000
_cell.length_b   1.000
_cell.length_c   1.000
_cell.angle_alpha   90.00
_cell.angle_beta   90.00
_cell.angle_gamma   90.00
#
_symmetry.space_group_name_H-M   'P 1'
#
loop_
_entity.id
_entity.type
_entity.pdbx_description
1 polymer ?
#
loop_
_entity_poly.entity_id
_entity_poly.type
_entity_poly.pdbx_seq_one_letter_code
_entity_poly.pdbx_strand_id
1 'polypeptide(L)'
;MSAIAPVHATPNSSGASTILPGYKSAQQALDYLQGGGKGRFNISDTAANIASNFDALVTMGKQAASLKISTGGTQINLNARQYASGTALLASISIKDSFSLKVSGVGTANMAAILANAKVAHVDIADNSSNISQNFSTLLQRSGKIDKITLTGASTGLTLTQTQYNGNSGTSASGTTAALLGKVWGDLSGTSTQGQYTLAITEVSASRAASMVSGNAKISSVAVKDTASIIGANLAGLAGIDSSKLASITQADPLSAIAVSHADYVAKAATLSKLDGTGTLSVTGVSAAGVAAVAGDGKVKNLSVSDTYDNIKNIVGTTPGLSKVIQKNVVDTSAHIAAIFADSTIHNADLLAMTAIKLSDSGAIGIKSADLAARAPVLSQMYGSNNVKGNYFLEVTQASAAEARTLATNAHIQHIAVKDTVGAASSQFSALASNAKVNDITLNGTYSVISTSLDAMANLGSKLKSIIQDSAHALTTTFNQFVAQAATLAKIT
;
A
#
# COMPACT_ATOMS: atom_id res chain seq x y z
N MET A 1 -107.91 -15.26 -34.47
CA MET A 1 -106.78 -14.83 -35.32
C MET A 1 -105.66 -14.40 -34.38
N SER A 2 -104.76 -15.31 -34.03
CA SER A 2 -103.73 -15.09 -33.00
C SER A 2 -102.36 -14.93 -33.65
N ALA A 3 -101.67 -13.85 -33.26
CA ALA A 3 -100.23 -13.68 -33.42
C ALA A 3 -99.53 -14.03 -32.11
N ILE A 4 -98.53 -14.92 -32.16
CA ILE A 4 -97.50 -15.20 -31.14
C ILE A 4 -96.20 -15.56 -31.90
N ALA A 5 -95.08 -14.91 -31.55
CA ALA A 5 -93.71 -15.15 -32.03
C ALA A 5 -92.96 -16.17 -31.11
N PRO A 6 -91.63 -16.38 -31.15
CA PRO A 6 -90.58 -16.43 -32.20
C PRO A 6 -89.72 -17.74 -32.06
N VAL A 7 -88.59 -17.89 -32.78
CA VAL A 7 -87.27 -18.31 -32.22
C VAL A 7 -86.17 -18.21 -33.27
N HIS A 8 -85.18 -17.39 -32.92
CA HIS A 8 -83.84 -17.30 -33.49
C HIS A 8 -83.06 -18.59 -33.17
N ALA A 9 -82.53 -19.27 -34.19
CA ALA A 9 -81.56 -20.35 -34.02
C ALA A 9 -80.27 -20.02 -34.79
N THR A 10 -79.24 -19.83 -33.99
CA THR A 10 -77.84 -19.48 -34.23
C THR A 10 -77.08 -20.29 -35.30
N PRO A 11 -75.98 -19.76 -35.86
CA PRO A 11 -74.97 -20.58 -36.53
C PRO A 11 -74.20 -21.40 -35.48
N ASN A 12 -74.35 -22.73 -35.52
CA ASN A 12 -73.45 -23.64 -34.82
C ASN A 12 -73.15 -24.86 -35.70
N SER A 13 -72.01 -24.82 -36.38
CA SER A 13 -71.19 -26.00 -36.58
C SER A 13 -69.79 -25.69 -36.07
N SER A 14 -69.63 -25.78 -34.76
CA SER A 14 -68.48 -26.38 -34.08
C SER A 14 -67.22 -26.53 -34.96
N GLY A 15 -66.43 -25.47 -35.04
CA GLY A 15 -65.02 -25.53 -35.44
C GLY A 15 -64.17 -26.25 -34.37
N ALA A 16 -64.61 -27.42 -33.93
CA ALA A 16 -63.75 -28.37 -33.23
C ALA A 16 -62.71 -28.83 -34.24
N SER A 17 -61.61 -28.08 -34.31
CA SER A 17 -60.50 -28.33 -35.21
C SER A 17 -59.96 -29.74 -34.98
N THR A 18 -60.41 -30.69 -35.81
CA THR A 18 -59.97 -32.08 -35.80
C THR A 18 -58.45 -32.11 -35.99
N ILE A 19 -57.78 -32.91 -35.16
CA ILE A 19 -56.35 -33.16 -35.33
C ILE A 19 -56.22 -34.02 -36.59
N LEU A 20 -55.50 -33.52 -37.59
CA LEU A 20 -55.26 -34.23 -38.82
C LEU A 20 -54.42 -35.50 -38.53
N PRO A 21 -54.74 -36.65 -39.17
CA PRO A 21 -54.08 -37.91 -38.89
C PRO A 21 -52.59 -37.89 -39.28
N GLY A 22 -51.77 -38.57 -38.47
CA GLY A 22 -50.32 -38.66 -38.63
C GLY A 22 -49.55 -37.47 -38.06
N TYR A 23 -48.23 -37.61 -37.96
CA TYR A 23 -47.34 -36.48 -37.67
C TYR A 23 -46.95 -35.80 -38.99
N LYS A 24 -46.91 -34.46 -38.99
CA LYS A 24 -46.31 -33.66 -40.06
C LYS A 24 -44.97 -33.09 -39.59
N SER A 25 -44.04 -32.83 -40.49
CA SER A 25 -42.89 -31.96 -40.18
C SER A 25 -43.38 -30.52 -39.93
N ALA A 26 -42.55 -29.68 -39.29
CA ALA A 26 -42.90 -28.28 -39.05
C ALA A 26 -43.20 -27.57 -40.38
N GLN A 27 -42.37 -27.79 -41.39
CA GLN A 27 -42.56 -27.24 -42.74
C GLN A 27 -43.87 -27.74 -43.38
N GLN A 28 -44.16 -29.04 -43.32
CA GLN A 28 -45.38 -29.60 -43.91
C GLN A 28 -46.66 -29.07 -43.25
N ALA A 29 -46.64 -28.82 -41.95
CA ALA A 29 -47.77 -28.21 -41.26
C ALA A 29 -47.97 -26.74 -41.68
N LEU A 30 -46.88 -26.01 -41.88
CA LEU A 30 -46.89 -24.63 -42.37
C LEU A 30 -47.40 -24.55 -43.81
N ASP A 31 -46.87 -25.38 -44.72
CA ASP A 31 -47.27 -25.39 -46.14
C ASP A 31 -48.77 -25.66 -46.29
N TYR A 32 -49.33 -26.58 -45.47
CA TYR A 32 -50.75 -26.88 -45.49
C TYR A 32 -51.63 -25.69 -45.04
N LEU A 33 -51.19 -24.94 -44.03
CA LEU A 33 -51.90 -23.73 -43.58
C LEU A 33 -51.78 -22.60 -44.60
N GLN A 34 -50.60 -22.43 -45.21
CA GLN A 34 -50.39 -21.46 -46.28
C GLN A 34 -51.24 -21.77 -47.52
N GLY A 35 -51.50 -23.05 -47.79
CA GLY A 35 -52.42 -23.51 -48.83
C GLY A 35 -53.92 -23.35 -48.50
N GLY A 36 -54.28 -22.66 -47.40
CA GLY A 36 -55.67 -22.42 -47.01
C GLY A 36 -56.34 -23.56 -46.22
N GLY A 37 -55.57 -24.57 -45.84
CA GLY A 37 -56.04 -25.69 -45.04
C GLY A 37 -56.49 -25.26 -43.63
N LYS A 38 -57.54 -25.91 -43.11
CA LYS A 38 -58.06 -25.68 -41.75
C LYS A 38 -57.91 -26.95 -40.93
N GLY A 39 -57.25 -26.87 -39.76
CA GLY A 39 -57.05 -28.04 -38.91
C GLY A 39 -56.00 -27.84 -37.81
N ARG A 40 -55.86 -28.87 -36.98
CA ARG A 40 -54.82 -28.97 -35.94
C ARG A 40 -53.81 -30.07 -36.33
N PHE A 41 -52.53 -29.90 -35.98
CA PHE A 41 -51.46 -30.81 -36.39
C PHE A 41 -50.70 -31.40 -35.20
N ASN A 42 -50.43 -32.69 -35.27
CA ASN A 42 -49.34 -33.27 -34.50
C ASN A 42 -48.06 -33.08 -35.31
N ILE A 43 -47.09 -32.36 -34.75
CA ILE A 43 -45.83 -32.06 -35.43
C ILE A 43 -44.76 -32.97 -34.86
N SER A 44 -43.98 -33.63 -35.71
CA SER A 44 -42.81 -34.43 -35.32
C SER A 44 -41.65 -34.10 -36.24
N ASP A 45 -40.62 -33.44 -35.73
CA ASP A 45 -39.51 -32.94 -36.54
C ASP A 45 -38.20 -32.89 -35.75
N THR A 46 -37.07 -32.66 -36.40
CA THR A 46 -35.76 -32.52 -35.75
C THR A 46 -35.69 -31.20 -34.96
N ALA A 47 -34.87 -31.13 -33.91
CA ALA A 47 -34.73 -29.89 -33.13
C ALA A 47 -34.22 -28.70 -33.97
N ALA A 48 -33.40 -28.93 -34.99
CA ALA A 48 -32.92 -27.91 -35.91
C ALA A 48 -34.04 -27.36 -36.81
N ASN A 49 -34.91 -28.23 -37.32
CA ASN A 49 -36.07 -27.83 -38.14
C ASN A 49 -37.11 -27.10 -37.30
N ILE A 50 -37.31 -27.53 -36.04
CA ILE A 50 -38.17 -26.84 -35.08
C ILE A 50 -37.62 -25.43 -34.79
N ALA A 51 -36.32 -25.30 -34.54
CA ALA A 51 -35.69 -24.01 -34.27
C ALA A 51 -35.78 -23.03 -35.46
N SER A 52 -35.52 -23.51 -36.69
CA SER A 52 -35.58 -22.68 -37.90
C SER A 52 -37.00 -22.21 -38.24
N ASN A 53 -38.02 -23.01 -37.91
CA ASN A 53 -39.43 -22.69 -38.17
C ASN A 53 -40.16 -22.10 -36.94
N PHE A 54 -39.42 -21.76 -35.88
CA PHE A 54 -40.02 -21.52 -34.58
C PHE A 54 -41.00 -20.33 -34.55
N ASP A 55 -40.65 -19.21 -35.18
CA ASP A 55 -41.53 -18.02 -35.23
C ASP A 55 -42.85 -18.30 -35.98
N ALA A 56 -42.79 -19.13 -37.02
CA ALA A 56 -43.97 -19.55 -37.76
C ALA A 56 -44.84 -20.50 -36.92
N LEU A 57 -44.22 -21.43 -36.18
CA LEU A 57 -44.91 -22.31 -35.22
C LEU A 57 -45.57 -21.51 -34.08
N VAL A 58 -44.94 -20.44 -33.59
CA VAL A 58 -45.53 -19.52 -32.60
C VAL A 58 -46.79 -18.86 -33.17
N THR A 59 -46.73 -18.44 -34.44
CA THR A 59 -47.87 -17.83 -35.15
C THR A 59 -49.03 -18.81 -35.36
N MET A 60 -48.75 -20.10 -35.62
CA MET A 60 -49.78 -21.15 -35.69
C MET A 60 -50.56 -21.31 -34.38
N GLY A 61 -49.95 -20.98 -33.24
CA GLY A 61 -50.57 -21.05 -31.92
C GLY A 61 -51.24 -22.40 -31.65
N LYS A 62 -52.55 -22.38 -31.35
CA LYS A 62 -53.33 -23.59 -31.01
C LYS A 62 -53.55 -24.56 -32.18
N GLN A 63 -53.19 -24.18 -33.41
CA GLN A 63 -53.22 -25.08 -34.57
C GLN A 63 -52.11 -26.15 -34.48
N ALA A 64 -51.03 -25.90 -33.74
CA ALA A 64 -50.13 -26.96 -33.30
C ALA A 64 -50.78 -27.71 -32.13
N ALA A 65 -51.26 -28.93 -32.36
CA ALA A 65 -51.86 -29.76 -31.32
C ALA A 65 -50.82 -30.44 -30.43
N SER A 66 -49.70 -30.85 -31.00
CA SER A 66 -48.54 -31.37 -30.27
C SER A 66 -47.27 -31.13 -31.08
N LEU A 67 -46.12 -31.07 -30.40
CA LEU A 67 -44.80 -31.03 -31.02
C LEU A 67 -43.94 -32.13 -30.40
N LYS A 68 -43.34 -32.96 -31.24
CA LYS A 68 -42.43 -34.04 -30.87
C LYS A 68 -41.09 -33.84 -31.58
N ILE A 69 -39.99 -34.21 -30.93
CA ILE A 69 -38.68 -34.26 -31.57
C ILE A 69 -38.52 -35.66 -32.19
N SER A 70 -38.42 -35.74 -33.53
CA SER A 70 -38.56 -37.00 -34.29
C SER A 70 -37.34 -37.92 -34.18
N THR A 71 -36.13 -37.41 -34.37
CA THR A 71 -34.81 -38.06 -34.16
C THR A 71 -33.68 -37.03 -34.29
N GLY A 72 -32.55 -37.25 -33.59
CA GLY A 72 -31.38 -36.35 -33.60
C GLY A 72 -31.48 -35.17 -32.62
N GLY A 73 -30.38 -34.88 -31.91
CA GLY A 73 -30.16 -33.73 -31.00
C GLY A 73 -31.38 -33.20 -30.23
N THR A 74 -31.48 -33.46 -28.92
CA THR A 74 -32.65 -33.04 -28.12
C THR A 74 -32.65 -31.56 -27.72
N GLN A 75 -31.65 -30.78 -28.16
CA GLN A 75 -31.51 -29.36 -27.83
C GLN A 75 -32.08 -28.47 -28.94
N ILE A 76 -33.07 -27.64 -28.61
CA ILE A 76 -33.62 -26.62 -29.50
C ILE A 76 -32.88 -25.30 -29.23
N ASN A 77 -32.26 -24.75 -30.27
CA ASN A 77 -31.52 -23.48 -30.19
C ASN A 77 -32.44 -22.33 -30.59
N LEU A 78 -32.70 -21.41 -29.67
CA LEU A 78 -33.54 -20.24 -29.89
C LEU A 78 -32.74 -18.97 -29.61
N ASN A 79 -33.04 -17.86 -30.29
CA ASN A 79 -32.58 -16.56 -29.80
C ASN A 79 -33.50 -16.03 -28.69
N ALA A 80 -33.07 -15.01 -27.94
CA ALA A 80 -33.82 -14.45 -26.83
C ALA A 80 -35.22 -13.94 -27.23
N ARG A 81 -35.41 -13.42 -28.45
CA ARG A 81 -36.72 -12.99 -28.95
C ARG A 81 -37.64 -14.18 -29.19
N GLN A 82 -37.14 -15.21 -29.87
CA GLN A 82 -37.86 -16.47 -30.11
C GLN A 82 -38.28 -17.12 -28.79
N TYR A 83 -37.37 -17.22 -27.82
CA TYR A 83 -37.70 -17.76 -26.50
C TYR A 83 -38.85 -16.99 -25.83
N ALA A 84 -38.80 -15.65 -25.85
CA ALA A 84 -39.83 -14.81 -25.23
C ALA A 84 -41.20 -14.96 -25.92
N SER A 85 -41.26 -14.90 -27.25
CA SER A 85 -42.51 -15.02 -28.02
C SER A 85 -43.10 -16.43 -27.97
N GLY A 86 -42.26 -17.45 -27.83
CA GLY A 86 -42.68 -18.85 -27.87
C GLY A 86 -42.96 -19.50 -26.53
N THR A 87 -42.98 -18.78 -25.41
CA THR A 87 -43.25 -19.36 -24.07
C THR A 87 -44.55 -20.17 -24.03
N ALA A 88 -45.63 -19.69 -24.65
CA ALA A 88 -46.90 -20.40 -24.73
C ALA A 88 -46.82 -21.66 -25.60
N LEU A 89 -46.09 -21.60 -26.73
CA LEU A 89 -45.81 -22.77 -27.55
C LEU A 89 -45.01 -23.76 -26.70
N LEU A 90 -43.88 -23.37 -26.13
CA LEU A 90 -43.02 -24.19 -25.26
C LEU A 90 -43.77 -24.84 -24.08
N ALA A 91 -44.79 -24.18 -23.53
CA ALA A 91 -45.66 -24.72 -22.48
C ALA A 91 -46.74 -25.67 -23.00
N SER A 92 -47.30 -25.39 -24.19
CA SER A 92 -48.32 -26.24 -24.84
C SER A 92 -47.78 -27.57 -25.36
N ILE A 93 -46.45 -27.67 -25.45
CA ILE A 93 -45.83 -28.89 -25.92
C ILE A 93 -45.82 -29.93 -24.79
N SER A 94 -46.78 -30.84 -24.84
CA SER A 94 -46.62 -32.18 -24.27
C SER A 94 -45.50 -32.92 -25.03
N ILE A 95 -44.22 -32.59 -24.79
CA ILE A 95 -43.13 -33.45 -25.25
C ILE A 95 -43.17 -34.65 -24.31
N LYS A 96 -43.63 -35.80 -24.82
CA LYS A 96 -43.51 -37.09 -24.11
C LYS A 96 -42.04 -37.48 -23.87
N ASP A 97 -41.12 -36.83 -24.58
CA ASP A 97 -39.67 -37.04 -24.57
C ASP A 97 -38.91 -35.88 -23.88
N SER A 98 -37.75 -36.18 -23.31
CA SER A 98 -36.87 -35.19 -22.67
C SER A 98 -36.17 -34.30 -23.72
N PHE A 99 -36.33 -32.97 -23.62
CA PHE A 99 -35.64 -31.97 -24.43
C PHE A 99 -34.94 -30.91 -23.58
N SER A 100 -34.02 -30.17 -24.21
CA SER A 100 -33.38 -28.98 -23.65
C SER A 100 -33.48 -27.79 -24.60
N LEU A 101 -33.31 -26.59 -24.04
CA LEU A 101 -33.24 -25.33 -24.76
C LEU A 101 -31.84 -24.75 -24.61
N LYS A 102 -31.31 -24.19 -25.69
CA LYS A 102 -30.23 -23.22 -25.63
C LYS A 102 -30.75 -21.88 -26.11
N VAL A 103 -30.54 -20.83 -25.32
CA VAL A 103 -31.01 -19.48 -25.67
C VAL A 103 -29.82 -18.56 -25.97
N SER A 104 -29.73 -18.05 -27.18
CA SER A 104 -28.67 -17.14 -27.61
C SER A 104 -29.10 -15.67 -27.60
N GLY A 105 -28.13 -14.75 -27.53
CA GLY A 105 -28.40 -13.32 -27.50
C GLY A 105 -29.06 -12.85 -26.21
N VAL A 106 -28.78 -13.53 -25.09
CA VAL A 106 -29.35 -13.23 -23.78
C VAL A 106 -28.58 -12.09 -23.14
N GLY A 107 -29.24 -10.96 -22.85
CA GLY A 107 -28.65 -9.90 -22.01
C GLY A 107 -28.55 -10.35 -20.54
N THR A 108 -27.58 -9.82 -19.79
CA THR A 108 -27.33 -10.27 -18.40
C THR A 108 -28.54 -10.04 -17.48
N ALA A 109 -29.29 -8.97 -17.72
CA ALA A 109 -30.52 -8.64 -17.00
C ALA A 109 -31.61 -9.72 -17.11
N ASN A 110 -31.68 -10.43 -18.24
CA ASN A 110 -32.72 -11.43 -18.51
C ASN A 110 -32.28 -12.86 -18.19
N MET A 111 -30.98 -13.08 -17.96
CA MET A 111 -30.40 -14.41 -17.79
C MET A 111 -31.06 -15.20 -16.65
N ALA A 112 -31.32 -14.57 -15.50
CA ALA A 112 -31.91 -15.25 -14.36
C ALA A 112 -33.33 -15.75 -14.66
N ALA A 113 -34.17 -14.94 -15.31
CA ALA A 113 -35.53 -15.31 -15.70
C ALA A 113 -35.55 -16.44 -16.74
N ILE A 114 -34.63 -16.41 -17.70
CA ILE A 114 -34.51 -17.46 -18.72
C ILE A 114 -34.03 -18.78 -18.09
N LEU A 115 -33.00 -18.73 -17.22
CA LEU A 115 -32.48 -19.91 -16.52
C LEU A 115 -33.42 -20.46 -15.44
N ALA A 116 -34.49 -19.74 -15.08
CA ALA A 116 -35.54 -20.26 -14.20
C ALA A 116 -36.37 -21.36 -14.88
N ASN A 117 -36.41 -21.38 -16.21
CA ASN A 117 -37.00 -22.48 -16.95
C ASN A 117 -36.04 -23.68 -16.94
N ALA A 118 -36.43 -24.74 -16.26
CA ALA A 118 -35.63 -25.96 -16.12
C ALA A 118 -35.25 -26.64 -17.44
N LYS A 119 -35.96 -26.34 -18.54
CA LYS A 119 -35.61 -26.83 -19.87
C LYS A 119 -34.43 -26.07 -20.48
N VAL A 120 -34.09 -24.87 -20.02
CA VAL A 120 -32.92 -24.14 -20.50
C VAL A 120 -31.65 -24.75 -19.93
N ALA A 121 -30.95 -25.50 -20.79
CA ALA A 121 -29.70 -26.15 -20.44
C ALA A 121 -28.51 -25.19 -20.56
N HIS A 122 -28.51 -24.33 -21.58
CA HIS A 122 -27.39 -23.44 -21.88
C HIS A 122 -27.86 -22.06 -22.38
N VAL A 123 -27.02 -21.04 -22.21
CA VAL A 123 -27.25 -19.71 -22.78
C VAL A 123 -25.98 -19.16 -23.46
N ASP A 124 -26.16 -18.42 -24.54
CA ASP A 124 -25.14 -17.49 -25.05
C ASP A 124 -25.51 -16.07 -24.64
N ILE A 125 -24.64 -15.43 -23.88
CA ILE A 125 -24.80 -14.06 -23.42
C ILE A 125 -24.35 -13.10 -24.53
N ALA A 126 -25.11 -12.03 -24.75
CA ALA A 126 -24.73 -10.92 -25.61
C ALA A 126 -25.10 -9.61 -24.91
N ASP A 127 -24.10 -8.88 -24.43
CA ASP A 127 -24.30 -7.63 -23.70
C ASP A 127 -23.02 -6.77 -23.75
N ASN A 128 -23.12 -5.49 -23.40
CA ASN A 128 -21.97 -4.59 -23.43
C ASN A 128 -21.02 -4.83 -22.25
N SER A 129 -19.76 -4.39 -22.40
CA SER A 129 -18.71 -4.67 -21.42
C SER A 129 -19.00 -4.13 -20.01
N SER A 130 -19.76 -3.03 -19.89
CA SER A 130 -20.20 -2.47 -18.61
C SER A 130 -21.18 -3.40 -17.91
N ASN A 131 -22.21 -3.88 -18.61
CA ASN A 131 -23.20 -4.80 -18.08
C ASN A 131 -22.57 -6.16 -17.71
N ILE A 132 -21.62 -6.64 -18.52
CA ILE A 132 -20.85 -7.85 -18.22
C ILE A 132 -20.01 -7.67 -16.95
N SER A 133 -19.31 -6.55 -16.80
CA SER A 133 -18.49 -6.24 -15.62
C SER A 133 -19.33 -6.17 -14.34
N GLN A 134 -20.45 -5.44 -14.39
CA GLN A 134 -21.37 -5.31 -13.25
C GLN A 134 -22.00 -6.65 -12.84
N ASN A 135 -22.30 -7.53 -13.80
CA ASN A 135 -22.93 -8.82 -13.55
C ASN A 135 -21.93 -9.99 -13.49
N PHE A 136 -20.62 -9.71 -13.44
CA PHE A 136 -19.60 -10.76 -13.56
C PHE A 136 -19.71 -11.84 -12.48
N SER A 137 -20.00 -11.45 -11.24
CA SER A 137 -20.23 -12.41 -10.14
C SER A 137 -21.40 -13.36 -10.42
N THR A 138 -22.49 -12.86 -10.99
CA THR A 138 -23.66 -13.66 -11.38
C THR A 138 -23.32 -14.61 -12.53
N LEU A 139 -22.57 -14.13 -13.52
CA LEU A 139 -22.06 -14.94 -14.64
C LEU A 139 -21.14 -16.06 -14.13
N LEU A 140 -20.28 -15.76 -13.16
CA LEU A 140 -19.38 -16.74 -12.54
C LEU A 140 -20.15 -17.87 -11.83
N GLN A 141 -21.18 -17.51 -11.06
CA GLN A 141 -22.07 -18.48 -10.39
C GLN A 141 -22.85 -19.37 -11.36
N ARG A 142 -23.10 -18.90 -12.59
CA ARG A 142 -23.82 -19.63 -13.64
C ARG A 142 -22.91 -20.12 -14.77
N SER A 143 -21.59 -20.12 -14.56
CA SER A 143 -20.60 -20.42 -15.60
C SER A 143 -20.76 -21.80 -16.26
N GLY A 144 -21.33 -22.78 -15.55
CA GLY A 144 -21.67 -24.11 -16.10
C GLY A 144 -22.87 -24.14 -17.06
N LYS A 145 -23.67 -23.06 -17.11
CA LYS A 145 -24.83 -22.88 -18.00
C LYS A 145 -24.56 -21.90 -19.14
N ILE A 146 -23.37 -21.30 -19.19
CA ILE A 146 -22.99 -20.29 -20.20
C ILE A 146 -22.03 -20.95 -21.20
N ASP A 147 -22.33 -20.88 -22.49
CA ASP A 147 -21.44 -21.42 -23.52
C ASP A 147 -20.58 -20.33 -24.17
N LYS A 148 -21.15 -19.13 -24.36
CA LYS A 148 -20.50 -17.98 -24.98
C LYS A 148 -20.92 -16.68 -24.30
N ILE A 149 -19.99 -15.72 -24.21
CA ILE A 149 -20.25 -14.32 -23.85
C ILE A 149 -19.75 -13.45 -24.99
N THR A 150 -20.64 -12.68 -25.61
CA THR A 150 -20.30 -11.73 -26.66
C THR A 150 -20.38 -10.32 -26.08
N LEU A 151 -19.27 -9.59 -26.11
CA LEU A 151 -19.24 -8.17 -25.76
C LEU A 151 -19.82 -7.38 -26.92
N THR A 152 -21.02 -6.83 -26.72
CA THR A 152 -21.70 -6.00 -27.72
C THR A 152 -21.25 -4.54 -27.59
N GLY A 153 -21.09 -3.86 -28.73
CA GLY A 153 -20.64 -2.47 -28.78
C GLY A 153 -19.13 -2.32 -28.96
N ALA A 154 -18.67 -1.06 -28.97
CA ALA A 154 -17.32 -0.72 -29.39
C ALA A 154 -16.21 -0.95 -28.33
N SER A 155 -16.58 -1.25 -27.08
CA SER A 155 -15.62 -1.46 -25.98
C SER A 155 -15.50 -2.93 -25.62
N THR A 156 -14.26 -3.39 -25.44
CA THR A 156 -13.92 -4.76 -25.01
C THR A 156 -13.25 -4.78 -23.63
N GLY A 157 -13.23 -3.65 -22.92
CA GLY A 157 -12.66 -3.53 -21.58
C GLY A 157 -13.63 -4.02 -20.51
N LEU A 158 -13.21 -5.04 -19.76
CA LEU A 158 -13.91 -5.56 -18.58
C LEU A 158 -13.24 -5.06 -17.30
N THR A 159 -14.06 -4.68 -16.32
CA THR A 159 -13.58 -4.28 -15.00
C THR A 159 -13.94 -5.35 -13.98
N LEU A 160 -12.93 -5.87 -13.28
CA LEU A 160 -13.08 -6.91 -12.26
C LEU A 160 -12.37 -6.47 -10.97
N THR A 161 -12.91 -6.82 -9.80
CA THR A 161 -12.12 -6.69 -8.57
C THR A 161 -11.05 -7.77 -8.51
N GLN A 162 -9.98 -7.56 -7.72
CA GLN A 162 -8.95 -8.58 -7.49
C GLN A 162 -9.58 -9.89 -7.02
N THR A 163 -10.56 -9.83 -6.13
CA THR A 163 -11.31 -10.99 -5.64
C THR A 163 -12.03 -11.74 -6.76
N GLN A 164 -12.68 -11.03 -7.69
CA GLN A 164 -13.34 -11.65 -8.85
C GLN A 164 -12.34 -12.28 -9.82
N TYR A 165 -11.18 -11.63 -10.02
CA TYR A 165 -10.13 -12.14 -10.90
C TYR A 165 -9.48 -13.40 -10.31
N ASN A 166 -8.91 -13.29 -9.11
CA ASN A 166 -8.04 -14.30 -8.50
C ASN A 166 -8.77 -15.40 -7.71
N GLY A 167 -10.02 -15.16 -7.28
CA GLY A 167 -10.62 -15.95 -6.19
C GLY A 167 -9.73 -15.94 -4.94
N ASN A 168 -9.72 -17.02 -4.16
CA ASN A 168 -8.85 -17.15 -2.98
C ASN A 168 -7.36 -17.45 -3.33
N SER A 169 -6.98 -17.58 -4.60
CA SER A 169 -5.78 -18.34 -5.02
C SER A 169 -4.55 -17.52 -5.45
N GLY A 170 -4.48 -16.21 -5.19
CA GLY A 170 -3.27 -15.41 -5.49
C GLY A 170 -3.17 -14.93 -6.95
N THR A 171 -2.00 -14.48 -7.43
CA THR A 171 -1.74 -13.53 -8.54
C THR A 171 -2.30 -13.83 -9.95
N SER A 172 -2.89 -14.99 -10.20
CA SER A 172 -3.49 -15.38 -11.49
C SER A 172 -5.01 -15.51 -11.40
N ALA A 173 -5.70 -15.48 -12.54
CA ALA A 173 -7.15 -15.73 -12.56
C ALA A 173 -7.47 -17.08 -11.90
N SER A 174 -8.52 -17.15 -11.08
CA SER A 174 -9.02 -18.45 -10.57
C SER A 174 -9.40 -19.36 -11.74
N GLY A 175 -9.31 -20.69 -11.58
CA GLY A 175 -9.66 -21.63 -12.64
C GLY A 175 -11.08 -21.44 -13.19
N THR A 176 -12.04 -21.07 -12.35
CA THR A 176 -13.42 -20.76 -12.76
C THR A 176 -13.52 -19.44 -13.52
N THR A 177 -12.84 -18.39 -13.04
CA THR A 177 -12.76 -17.09 -13.72
C THR A 177 -12.07 -17.22 -15.07
N ALA A 178 -10.96 -17.94 -15.15
CA ALA A 178 -10.23 -18.20 -16.39
C ALA A 178 -11.11 -18.97 -17.40
N ALA A 179 -11.84 -19.98 -16.94
CA ALA A 179 -12.77 -20.73 -17.79
C ALA A 179 -13.91 -19.85 -18.32
N LEU A 180 -14.47 -18.96 -17.50
CA LEU A 180 -15.49 -18.02 -17.95
C LEU A 180 -14.93 -16.98 -18.93
N LEU A 181 -13.76 -16.42 -18.65
CA LEU A 181 -13.08 -15.47 -19.55
C LEU A 181 -12.69 -16.12 -20.89
N GLY A 182 -12.40 -17.42 -20.91
CA GLY A 182 -12.20 -18.20 -22.15
C GLY A 182 -13.44 -18.27 -23.05
N LYS A 183 -14.63 -18.01 -22.49
CA LYS A 183 -15.91 -17.93 -23.23
C LYS A 183 -16.21 -16.53 -23.75
N VAL A 184 -15.36 -15.53 -23.48
CA VAL A 184 -15.58 -14.13 -23.90
C VAL A 184 -15.10 -13.89 -25.33
N TRP A 185 -15.94 -13.24 -26.12
CA TRP A 185 -15.71 -12.83 -27.51
C TRP A 185 -15.93 -11.33 -27.62
N GLY A 186 -15.07 -10.65 -28.37
CA GLY A 186 -15.28 -9.26 -28.76
C GLY A 186 -15.97 -9.20 -30.11
N ASP A 187 -17.02 -8.38 -30.24
CA ASP A 187 -17.66 -8.07 -31.51
C ASP A 187 -17.29 -6.65 -31.96
N LEU A 188 -16.01 -6.45 -32.27
CA LEU A 188 -15.55 -5.19 -32.84
C LEU A 188 -15.92 -5.18 -34.32
N SER A 189 -16.61 -4.13 -34.78
CA SER A 189 -16.93 -3.91 -36.20
C SER A 189 -17.74 -5.02 -36.89
N GLY A 190 -18.55 -5.78 -36.13
CA GLY A 190 -19.40 -6.85 -36.66
C GLY A 190 -18.68 -8.17 -36.94
N THR A 191 -17.41 -8.28 -36.51
CA THR A 191 -16.64 -9.54 -36.56
C THR A 191 -16.41 -10.05 -35.15
N SER A 192 -17.03 -11.19 -34.83
CA SER A 192 -16.86 -11.85 -33.53
C SER A 192 -15.53 -12.61 -33.45
N THR A 193 -14.61 -12.18 -32.58
CA THR A 193 -13.33 -12.87 -32.32
C THR A 193 -13.25 -13.35 -30.87
N GLN A 194 -12.90 -14.63 -30.67
CA GLN A 194 -12.71 -15.19 -29.33
C GLN A 194 -11.52 -14.53 -28.61
N GLY A 195 -11.67 -14.28 -27.31
CA GLY A 195 -10.60 -13.75 -26.47
C GLY A 195 -10.26 -12.27 -26.72
N GLN A 196 -11.03 -11.55 -27.54
CA GLN A 196 -10.91 -10.09 -27.68
C GLN A 196 -11.53 -9.38 -26.48
N TYR A 197 -10.75 -9.22 -25.41
CA TYR A 197 -11.06 -8.38 -24.25
C TYR A 197 -9.78 -7.84 -23.63
N THR A 198 -9.92 -6.77 -22.84
CA THR A 198 -8.91 -6.29 -21.90
C THR A 198 -9.48 -6.27 -20.48
N LEU A 199 -8.61 -6.27 -19.48
CA LEU A 199 -8.96 -6.29 -18.07
C LEU A 199 -8.44 -5.02 -17.39
N ALA A 200 -9.32 -4.35 -16.67
CA ALA A 200 -8.98 -3.40 -15.62
C ALA A 200 -9.27 -4.08 -14.28
N ILE A 201 -8.24 -4.28 -13.45
CA ILE A 201 -8.42 -4.94 -12.15
C ILE A 201 -8.44 -3.90 -11.04
N THR A 202 -9.52 -3.82 -10.28
CA THR A 202 -9.69 -2.90 -9.16
C THR A 202 -9.49 -3.58 -7.82
N GLU A 203 -9.28 -2.77 -6.78
CA GLU A 203 -9.06 -3.25 -5.41
C GLU A 203 -7.89 -4.22 -5.29
N VAL A 204 -6.82 -3.96 -6.04
CA VAL A 204 -5.62 -4.78 -6.03
C VAL A 204 -4.78 -4.46 -4.79
N SER A 205 -4.34 -5.49 -4.06
CA SER A 205 -3.39 -5.31 -2.96
C SER A 205 -2.04 -4.78 -3.48
N ALA A 206 -1.41 -3.86 -2.74
CA ALA A 206 -0.19 -3.19 -3.21
C ALA A 206 0.95 -4.19 -3.47
N SER A 207 1.02 -5.25 -2.66
CA SER A 207 1.99 -6.35 -2.78
C SER A 207 1.85 -7.22 -4.02
N ARG A 208 0.72 -7.16 -4.73
CA ARG A 208 0.42 -8.02 -5.89
C ARG A 208 0.33 -7.25 -7.21
N ALA A 209 0.22 -5.93 -7.16
CA ALA A 209 -0.03 -5.11 -8.34
C ALA A 209 1.00 -5.34 -9.46
N ALA A 210 2.29 -5.36 -9.11
CA ALA A 210 3.37 -5.53 -10.09
C ALA A 210 3.33 -6.91 -10.77
N SER A 211 3.18 -7.98 -9.99
CA SER A 211 3.16 -9.35 -10.51
C SER A 211 1.90 -9.65 -11.32
N MET A 212 0.76 -9.03 -11.00
CA MET A 212 -0.45 -9.14 -11.82
C MET A 212 -0.26 -8.54 -13.21
N VAL A 213 0.33 -7.33 -13.29
CA VAL A 213 0.58 -6.65 -14.57
C VAL A 213 1.59 -7.40 -15.44
N SER A 214 2.64 -7.97 -14.84
CA SER A 214 3.63 -8.75 -15.59
C SER A 214 3.14 -10.15 -15.97
N GLY A 215 2.20 -10.71 -15.21
CA GLY A 215 1.73 -12.09 -15.38
C GLY A 215 0.64 -12.29 -16.43
N ASN A 216 -0.06 -11.22 -16.86
CA ASN A 216 -1.14 -11.34 -17.85
C ASN A 216 -1.21 -10.13 -18.79
N ALA A 217 -0.93 -10.35 -20.08
CA ALA A 217 -0.99 -9.32 -21.11
C ALA A 217 -2.39 -8.72 -21.34
N LYS A 218 -3.47 -9.43 -20.95
CA LYS A 218 -4.85 -8.91 -21.00
C LYS A 218 -5.10 -7.84 -19.92
N ILE A 219 -4.28 -7.77 -18.87
CA ILE A 219 -4.37 -6.72 -17.86
C ILE A 219 -3.80 -5.42 -18.43
N SER A 220 -4.74 -4.53 -18.74
CA SER A 220 -4.49 -3.19 -19.27
C SER A 220 -4.29 -2.17 -18.15
N SER A 221 -4.91 -2.37 -16.99
CA SER A 221 -4.70 -1.50 -15.83
C SER A 221 -4.98 -2.20 -14.50
N VAL A 222 -4.37 -1.68 -13.44
CA VAL A 222 -4.62 -2.03 -12.04
C VAL A 222 -4.90 -0.77 -11.22
N ALA A 223 -5.96 -0.82 -10.40
CA ALA A 223 -6.26 0.18 -9.38
C ALA A 223 -6.04 -0.46 -8.00
N VAL A 224 -5.07 0.08 -7.26
CA VAL A 224 -4.64 -0.45 -5.97
C VAL A 224 -5.54 0.08 -4.87
N LYS A 225 -5.94 -0.79 -3.92
CA LYS A 225 -6.66 -0.40 -2.71
C LYS A 225 -6.11 -1.22 -1.54
N ASP A 226 -5.43 -0.56 -0.60
CA ASP A 226 -4.78 -1.26 0.52
C ASP A 226 -4.56 -0.31 1.71
N THR A 227 -4.03 -0.83 2.81
CA THR A 227 -3.70 -0.04 4.01
C THR A 227 -2.40 0.73 3.87
N ALA A 228 -2.21 1.79 4.67
CA ALA A 228 -1.03 2.66 4.63
C ALA A 228 0.29 1.89 4.78
N SER A 229 0.30 0.91 5.70
CA SER A 229 1.46 0.06 5.97
C SER A 229 1.85 -0.75 4.74
N ILE A 230 0.87 -1.40 4.08
CA ILE A 230 1.13 -2.26 2.93
C ILE A 230 1.47 -1.44 1.68
N ILE A 231 0.84 -0.27 1.49
CA ILE A 231 1.22 0.66 0.42
C ILE A 231 2.66 1.15 0.60
N GLY A 232 3.02 1.63 1.80
CA GLY A 232 4.36 2.12 2.09
C GLY A 232 5.44 1.05 1.89
N ALA A 233 5.21 -0.16 2.40
CA ALA A 233 6.12 -1.29 2.25
C ALA A 233 6.32 -1.73 0.79
N ASN A 234 5.34 -1.49 -0.09
CA ASN A 234 5.37 -1.92 -1.49
C ASN A 234 5.55 -0.76 -2.48
N LEU A 235 5.88 0.45 -2.00
CA LEU A 235 5.96 1.65 -2.84
C LEU A 235 6.99 1.51 -3.98
N ALA A 236 8.12 0.82 -3.74
CA ALA A 236 9.10 0.52 -4.78
C ALA A 236 8.55 -0.40 -5.87
N GLY A 237 7.79 -1.43 -5.50
CA GLY A 237 7.14 -2.33 -6.46
C GLY A 237 6.07 -1.61 -7.28
N LEU A 238 5.28 -0.74 -6.63
CA LEU A 238 4.30 0.11 -7.30
C LEU A 238 4.95 1.08 -8.30
N ALA A 239 6.08 1.68 -7.93
CA ALA A 239 6.84 2.57 -8.80
C ALA A 239 7.49 1.86 -10.00
N GLY A 240 7.67 0.53 -9.92
CA GLY A 240 8.13 -0.28 -11.04
C GLY A 240 7.04 -0.65 -12.05
N ILE A 241 5.76 -0.38 -11.76
CA ILE A 241 4.66 -0.61 -12.70
C ILE A 241 4.65 0.52 -13.74
N ASP A 242 4.48 0.15 -15.02
CA ASP A 242 4.26 1.12 -16.08
C ASP A 242 3.14 2.11 -15.71
N SER A 243 3.44 3.41 -15.80
CA SER A 243 2.53 4.48 -15.37
C SER A 243 1.18 4.50 -16.11
N SER A 244 1.09 3.91 -17.30
CA SER A 244 -0.14 3.71 -18.06
C SER A 244 -0.99 2.55 -17.52
N LYS A 245 -0.36 1.59 -16.84
CA LYS A 245 -1.03 0.43 -16.23
C LYS A 245 -1.38 0.63 -14.76
N LEU A 246 -0.66 1.46 -14.01
CA LEU A 246 -1.07 1.85 -12.66
C LEU A 246 -2.10 2.98 -12.72
N ALA A 247 -3.39 2.63 -12.59
CA ALA A 247 -4.49 3.57 -12.74
C ALA A 247 -4.62 4.51 -11.53
N SER A 248 -4.68 3.95 -10.32
CA SER A 248 -4.81 4.70 -9.06
C SER A 248 -4.27 3.90 -7.88
N ILE A 249 -4.02 4.61 -6.77
CA ILE A 249 -3.75 4.04 -5.45
C ILE A 249 -4.77 4.65 -4.48
N THR A 250 -5.57 3.82 -3.85
CA THR A 250 -6.53 4.20 -2.82
C THR A 250 -6.08 3.67 -1.47
N GLN A 251 -6.06 4.55 -0.48
CA GLN A 251 -5.75 4.16 0.89
C GLN A 251 -7.03 3.77 1.63
N ALA A 252 -7.10 2.53 2.13
CA ALA A 252 -8.29 2.01 2.81
C ALA A 252 -8.43 2.49 4.27
N ASP A 253 -7.36 2.96 4.89
CA ASP A 253 -7.28 3.39 6.29
C ASP A 253 -6.77 4.85 6.45
N PRO A 254 -7.49 5.86 5.93
CA PRO A 254 -7.00 7.23 5.75
C PRO A 254 -6.55 7.97 7.02
N LEU A 255 -6.83 7.43 8.21
CA LEU A 255 -6.35 7.97 9.48
C LEU A 255 -4.85 7.70 9.70
N SER A 256 -4.36 6.58 9.20
CA SER A 256 -2.94 6.22 9.15
C SER A 256 -2.26 7.03 8.04
N ALA A 257 -1.04 7.50 8.23
CA ALA A 257 -0.28 8.09 7.15
C ALA A 257 0.68 7.05 6.55
N ILE A 258 0.82 7.02 5.22
CA ILE A 258 1.81 6.20 4.53
C ILE A 258 3.19 6.76 4.87
N ALA A 259 4.01 5.97 5.56
CA ALA A 259 5.38 6.35 5.89
C ALA A 259 6.27 6.27 4.65
N VAL A 260 6.93 7.37 4.31
CA VAL A 260 7.82 7.48 3.14
C VAL A 260 9.10 8.21 3.56
N SER A 261 10.27 7.75 3.11
CA SER A 261 11.50 8.52 3.30
C SER A 261 11.50 9.75 2.38
N HIS A 262 12.18 10.84 2.74
CA HIS A 262 12.27 12.00 1.85
C HIS A 262 12.89 11.63 0.48
N ALA A 263 13.87 10.72 0.47
CA ALA A 263 14.45 10.18 -0.77
C ALA A 263 13.39 9.48 -1.64
N ASP A 264 12.54 8.64 -1.04
CA ASP A 264 11.45 7.96 -1.77
C ASP A 264 10.34 8.92 -2.19
N TYR A 265 10.03 9.93 -1.37
CA TYR A 265 9.05 10.96 -1.68
C TYR A 265 9.39 11.68 -2.99
N VAL A 266 10.67 12.05 -3.14
CA VAL A 266 11.18 12.68 -4.38
C VAL A 266 11.25 11.66 -5.52
N ALA A 267 11.90 10.52 -5.30
CA ALA A 267 12.16 9.54 -6.36
C ALA A 267 10.89 8.88 -6.92
N LYS A 268 9.81 8.81 -6.14
CA LYS A 268 8.57 8.11 -6.49
C LYS A 268 7.37 9.06 -6.61
N ALA A 269 7.63 10.36 -6.86
CA ALA A 269 6.60 11.40 -6.98
C ALA A 269 5.49 11.04 -7.99
N ALA A 270 5.83 10.44 -9.14
CA ALA A 270 4.85 10.02 -10.15
C ALA A 270 3.93 8.87 -9.70
N THR A 271 4.40 8.02 -8.78
CA THR A 271 3.57 6.98 -8.16
C THR A 271 2.72 7.59 -7.05
N LEU A 272 3.31 8.45 -6.21
CA LEU A 272 2.60 9.15 -5.15
C LEU A 272 1.52 10.11 -5.69
N SER A 273 1.66 10.61 -6.93
CA SER A 273 0.60 11.38 -7.58
C SER A 273 -0.62 10.55 -7.98
N LYS A 274 -0.50 9.21 -8.03
CA LYS A 274 -1.63 8.28 -8.25
C LYS A 274 -2.40 7.99 -6.96
N LEU A 275 -1.88 8.40 -5.80
CA LEU A 275 -2.60 8.35 -4.54
C LEU A 275 -3.80 9.29 -4.61
N ASP A 276 -4.99 8.75 -4.37
CA ASP A 276 -6.22 9.54 -4.39
C ASP A 276 -6.23 10.64 -3.31
N GLY A 277 -7.22 11.53 -3.37
CA GLY A 277 -7.33 12.68 -2.46
C GLY A 277 -7.52 12.33 -0.99
N THR A 278 -7.75 11.06 -0.63
CA THR A 278 -7.92 10.61 0.76
C THR A 278 -6.64 10.05 1.37
N GLY A 279 -5.65 9.69 0.53
CA GLY A 279 -4.38 9.17 1.02
C GLY A 279 -3.50 10.25 1.66
N THR A 280 -2.85 9.90 2.76
CA THR A 280 -1.97 10.83 3.49
C THR A 280 -0.56 10.30 3.64
N LEU A 281 0.42 11.20 3.66
CA LEU A 281 1.85 10.89 3.75
C LEU A 281 2.44 11.37 5.08
N SER A 282 3.32 10.54 5.64
CA SER A 282 4.26 10.89 6.72
C SER A 282 5.67 10.82 6.14
N VAL A 283 6.27 11.98 5.89
CA VAL A 283 7.58 12.05 5.21
C VAL A 283 8.69 12.15 6.24
N THR A 284 9.63 11.21 6.21
CA THR A 284 10.71 11.14 7.19
C THR A 284 12.06 11.56 6.64
N GLY A 285 12.88 12.21 7.46
CA GLY A 285 14.24 12.60 7.07
C GLY A 285 14.30 13.75 6.07
N VAL A 286 13.34 14.68 6.15
CA VAL A 286 13.35 15.90 5.35
C VAL A 286 14.47 16.81 5.85
N SER A 287 15.27 17.41 4.96
CA SER A 287 16.27 18.41 5.38
C SER A 287 15.58 19.71 5.81
N ALA A 288 16.27 20.57 6.55
CA ALA A 288 15.71 21.85 6.98
C ALA A 288 15.23 22.71 5.79
N ALA A 289 16.03 22.73 4.72
CA ALA A 289 15.70 23.45 3.49
C ALA A 289 14.48 22.87 2.74
N GLY A 290 14.22 21.57 2.87
CA GLY A 290 13.12 20.89 2.19
C GLY A 290 11.75 21.05 2.86
N VAL A 291 11.70 21.54 4.10
CA VAL A 291 10.46 21.59 4.91
C VAL A 291 9.33 22.31 4.21
N ALA A 292 9.56 23.51 3.67
CA ALA A 292 8.50 24.31 3.06
C ALA A 292 7.89 23.62 1.83
N ALA A 293 8.72 22.98 0.99
CA ALA A 293 8.25 22.28 -0.20
C ALA A 293 7.42 21.04 0.16
N VAL A 294 7.94 20.20 1.07
CA VAL A 294 7.25 18.98 1.51
C VAL A 294 5.97 19.31 2.28
N ALA A 295 6.00 20.30 3.16
CA ALA A 295 4.84 20.69 3.93
C ALA A 295 3.76 21.40 3.09
N GLY A 296 4.13 22.00 1.95
CA GLY A 296 3.22 22.58 0.97
C GLY A 296 2.39 21.55 0.20
N ASP A 297 2.82 20.28 0.16
CA ASP A 297 2.02 19.20 -0.43
C ASP A 297 0.80 18.89 0.46
N GLY A 298 -0.38 19.00 -0.14
CA GLY A 298 -1.66 18.73 0.52
C GLY A 298 -1.80 17.29 1.02
N LYS A 299 -1.09 16.32 0.43
CA LYS A 299 -1.10 14.92 0.88
C LYS A 299 -0.24 14.70 2.12
N VAL A 300 0.72 15.58 2.41
CA VAL A 300 1.61 15.44 3.58
C VAL A 300 0.86 15.89 4.82
N LYS A 301 0.61 14.94 5.74
CA LYS A 301 -0.05 15.19 7.03
C LYS A 301 0.96 15.59 8.10
N ASN A 302 2.12 14.95 8.11
CA ASN A 302 3.22 15.27 8.99
C ASN A 302 4.57 14.92 8.36
N LEU A 303 5.65 15.47 8.92
CA LEU A 303 7.01 15.14 8.54
C LEU A 303 7.97 15.14 9.74
N SER A 304 9.07 14.39 9.61
CA SER A 304 10.24 14.53 10.47
C SER A 304 11.37 15.20 9.72
N VAL A 305 12.06 16.10 10.41
CA VAL A 305 13.26 16.78 9.90
C VAL A 305 14.50 16.05 10.39
N SER A 306 15.48 15.87 9.51
CA SER A 306 16.81 15.34 9.84
C SER A 306 17.88 16.18 9.18
N ASP A 307 18.68 16.89 9.97
CA ASP A 307 19.73 17.81 9.50
C ASP A 307 20.70 18.15 10.65
N THR A 308 21.70 18.99 10.40
CA THR A 308 22.59 19.54 11.45
C THR A 308 21.82 20.42 12.43
N TYR A 309 22.38 20.65 13.63
CA TYR A 309 21.73 21.50 14.63
C TYR A 309 21.48 22.91 14.10
N ASP A 310 22.48 23.49 13.42
CA ASP A 310 22.40 24.83 12.86
C ASP A 310 21.32 24.97 11.79
N ASN A 311 21.09 23.93 10.99
CA ASN A 311 20.02 23.94 10.00
C ASN A 311 18.66 23.83 10.68
N ILE A 312 18.53 22.97 11.70
CA ILE A 312 17.27 22.77 12.41
C ILE A 312 16.88 23.95 13.29
N LYS A 313 17.83 24.60 13.97
CA LYS A 313 17.55 25.76 14.83
C LYS A 313 16.96 26.92 14.04
N ASN A 314 17.27 27.00 12.74
CA ASN A 314 16.74 28.02 11.83
C ASN A 314 15.32 27.70 11.32
N ILE A 315 14.79 26.51 11.61
CA ILE A 315 13.39 26.13 11.33
C ILE A 315 12.51 26.75 12.42
N VAL A 316 12.27 28.07 12.31
CA VAL A 316 11.47 28.88 13.24
C VAL A 316 10.22 29.46 12.57
N GLY A 317 9.35 30.06 13.38
CA GLY A 317 7.91 30.36 13.16
C GLY A 317 7.47 31.08 11.87
N THR A 318 8.36 31.38 10.94
CA THR A 318 8.04 31.88 9.59
C THR A 318 8.06 30.79 8.50
N THR A 319 8.58 29.59 8.78
CA THR A 319 8.61 28.49 7.80
C THR A 319 7.19 27.97 7.56
N PRO A 320 6.66 28.04 6.31
CA PRO A 320 5.33 27.50 6.00
C PRO A 320 5.23 26.01 6.35
N GLY A 321 4.10 25.63 6.95
CA GLY A 321 3.82 24.23 7.27
C GLY A 321 4.57 23.68 8.49
N LEU A 322 5.11 24.55 9.36
CA LEU A 322 5.75 24.15 10.62
C LEU A 322 4.87 23.27 11.51
N SER A 323 3.54 23.46 11.46
CA SER A 323 2.55 22.65 12.17
C SER A 323 2.54 21.17 11.75
N LYS A 324 3.11 20.84 10.58
CA LYS A 324 3.29 19.46 10.10
C LYS A 324 4.60 18.84 10.59
N VAL A 325 5.56 19.61 11.12
CA VAL A 325 6.82 19.08 11.66
C VAL A 325 6.57 18.49 13.04
N ILE A 326 6.63 17.16 13.16
CA ILE A 326 6.38 16.45 14.41
C ILE A 326 7.64 15.94 15.10
N GLN A 327 8.77 15.91 14.38
CA GLN A 327 10.06 15.52 14.93
C GLN A 327 11.19 16.36 14.34
N LYS A 328 12.15 16.75 15.19
CA LYS A 328 13.37 17.48 14.85
C LYS A 328 14.57 16.62 15.26
N ASN A 329 15.18 15.92 14.31
CA ASN A 329 16.28 14.99 14.55
C ASN A 329 17.60 15.64 14.11
N VAL A 330 18.44 15.99 15.06
CA VAL A 330 19.80 16.48 14.77
C VAL A 330 20.67 15.31 14.34
N VAL A 331 21.43 15.45 13.26
CA VAL A 331 22.51 14.57 12.83
C VAL A 331 23.77 15.41 12.65
N ASP A 332 24.73 15.26 13.55
CA ASP A 332 25.87 16.15 13.61
C ASP A 332 27.15 15.49 14.16
N THR A 333 28.29 16.11 13.94
CA THR A 333 29.58 15.61 14.46
C THR A 333 29.69 15.82 15.97
N SER A 334 30.40 14.93 16.67
CA SER A 334 30.67 15.10 18.11
C SER A 334 31.40 16.42 18.40
N ALA A 335 32.29 16.85 17.51
CA ALA A 335 33.00 18.13 17.61
C ALA A 335 32.05 19.34 17.54
N HIS A 336 31.09 19.34 16.62
CA HIS A 336 30.11 20.43 16.53
C HIS A 336 29.14 20.43 17.72
N ILE A 337 28.69 19.26 18.18
CA ILE A 337 27.90 19.17 19.42
C ILE A 337 28.69 19.69 20.64
N ALA A 338 30.00 19.42 20.72
CA ALA A 338 30.84 19.97 21.77
C ALA A 338 30.93 21.50 21.71
N ALA A 339 31.04 22.07 20.50
CA ALA A 339 30.99 23.52 20.30
C ALA A 339 29.64 24.12 20.75
N ILE A 340 28.53 23.45 20.44
CA ILE A 340 27.19 23.83 20.90
C ILE A 340 27.06 23.79 22.42
N PHE A 341 27.65 22.79 23.08
CA PHE A 341 27.64 22.72 24.54
C PHE A 341 28.45 23.85 25.19
N ALA A 342 29.54 24.28 24.54
CA ALA A 342 30.39 25.38 24.98
C ALA A 342 29.81 26.77 24.69
N ASP A 343 28.83 26.89 23.79
CA ASP A 343 28.18 28.14 23.44
C ASP A 343 27.17 28.56 24.52
N SER A 344 27.48 29.65 25.24
CA SER A 344 26.64 30.19 26.30
C SER A 344 25.34 30.84 25.81
N THR A 345 25.21 31.08 24.49
CA THR A 345 23.97 31.63 23.90
C THR A 345 22.92 30.55 23.63
N ILE A 346 23.32 29.28 23.62
CA ILE A 346 22.44 28.15 23.35
C ILE A 346 21.90 27.57 24.67
N HIS A 347 20.61 27.77 24.90
CA HIS A 347 19.97 27.32 26.13
C HIS A 347 19.66 25.82 26.05
N ASN A 348 19.66 25.15 27.20
CA ASN A 348 19.21 23.76 27.30
C ASN A 348 17.81 23.54 26.73
N ALA A 349 16.92 24.53 26.87
CA ALA A 349 15.57 24.46 26.33
C ALA A 349 15.55 24.29 24.81
N ASP A 350 16.49 24.92 24.09
CA ASP A 350 16.56 24.83 22.62
C ASP A 350 16.99 23.43 22.17
N LEU A 351 17.92 22.81 22.90
CA LEU A 351 18.36 21.44 22.64
C LEU A 351 17.28 20.42 23.04
N LEU A 352 16.58 20.67 24.15
CA LEU A 352 15.50 19.80 24.61
C LEU A 352 14.27 19.83 23.70
N ALA A 353 14.11 20.89 22.90
CA ALA A 353 13.09 20.95 21.85
C ALA A 353 13.40 20.01 20.66
N MET A 354 14.61 19.45 20.58
CA MET A 354 14.95 18.42 19.60
C MET A 354 14.38 17.07 20.04
N THR A 355 13.94 16.27 19.07
CA THR A 355 13.40 14.92 19.33
C THR A 355 14.52 13.92 19.58
N ALA A 356 15.61 14.03 18.81
CA ALA A 356 16.80 13.21 18.94
C ALA A 356 18.04 14.00 18.52
N ILE A 357 19.17 13.71 19.16
CA ILE A 357 20.49 14.24 18.77
C ILE A 357 21.38 13.05 18.44
N LYS A 358 21.72 12.88 17.16
CA LYS A 358 22.47 11.74 16.66
C LYS A 358 23.86 12.19 16.24
N LEU A 359 24.87 11.48 16.73
CA LEU A 359 26.24 11.70 16.28
C LEU A 359 26.43 11.08 14.90
N SER A 360 27.12 11.77 13.99
CA SER A 360 27.54 11.25 12.69
C SER A 360 28.89 10.54 12.73
N ASP A 361 29.62 10.70 13.83
CA ASP A 361 30.93 10.11 14.09
C ASP A 361 30.98 9.43 15.48
N SER A 362 32.09 8.75 15.77
CA SER A 362 32.32 8.07 17.05
C SER A 362 33.16 8.91 18.03
N GLY A 363 33.35 10.20 17.77
CA GLY A 363 34.16 11.05 18.62
C GLY A 363 33.51 11.30 19.99
N ALA A 364 34.34 11.61 20.99
CA ALA A 364 33.85 12.02 22.30
C ALA A 364 33.41 13.49 22.26
N ILE A 365 32.33 13.80 22.99
CA ILE A 365 31.80 15.16 23.08
C ILE A 365 32.52 15.87 24.24
N GLY A 366 33.22 16.94 23.91
CA GLY A 366 33.82 17.82 24.91
C GLY A 366 32.76 18.53 25.75
N ILE A 367 32.87 18.44 27.07
CA ILE A 367 31.99 19.13 28.03
C ILE A 367 32.79 19.56 29.27
N LYS A 368 32.51 20.74 29.83
CA LYS A 368 33.13 21.13 31.11
C LYS A 368 32.44 20.39 32.26
N SER A 369 33.18 20.03 33.31
CA SER A 369 32.60 19.34 34.47
C SER A 369 31.42 20.09 35.08
N ALA A 370 31.53 21.41 35.18
CA ALA A 370 30.48 22.30 35.70
C ALA A 370 29.17 22.24 34.90
N ASP A 371 29.23 21.93 33.60
CA ASP A 371 28.06 21.90 32.72
C ASP A 371 27.41 20.50 32.63
N LEU A 372 28.11 19.45 33.11
CA LEU A 372 27.69 18.06 32.96
C LEU A 372 26.32 17.79 33.60
N ALA A 373 26.11 18.31 34.81
CA ALA A 373 24.83 18.16 35.51
C ALA A 373 23.70 18.90 34.79
N ALA A 374 23.97 20.11 34.31
CA ALA A 374 22.99 20.91 33.58
C ALA A 374 22.62 20.27 32.24
N ARG A 375 23.58 19.64 31.54
CA ARG A 375 23.36 18.99 30.24
C ARG A 375 22.82 17.55 30.35
N ALA A 376 22.71 16.97 31.55
CA ALA A 376 22.22 15.60 31.75
C ALA A 376 20.88 15.29 31.04
N PRO A 377 19.88 16.21 31.02
CA PRO A 377 18.64 16.00 30.26
C PRO A 377 18.87 15.90 28.75
N VAL A 378 19.75 16.73 28.18
CA VAL A 378 20.09 16.71 26.74
C VAL A 378 20.87 15.44 26.39
N LEU A 379 21.81 15.06 27.24
CA LEU A 379 22.59 13.81 27.10
C LEU A 379 21.68 12.57 27.04
N SER A 380 20.52 12.60 27.72
CA SER A 380 19.54 11.51 27.67
C SER A 380 18.81 11.36 26.32
N GLN A 381 18.87 12.38 25.45
CA GLN A 381 18.30 12.38 24.09
C GLN A 381 19.32 11.94 23.03
N MET A 382 20.56 11.67 23.42
CA MET A 382 21.65 11.41 22.48
C MET A 382 21.67 9.98 21.95
N TYR A 383 22.12 9.86 20.70
CA TYR A 383 22.35 8.61 19.98
C TYR A 383 23.77 8.61 19.43
N GLY A 384 24.42 7.45 19.43
CA GLY A 384 25.71 7.27 18.75
C GLY A 384 25.61 7.23 17.24
N SER A 385 26.76 7.14 16.57
CA SER A 385 26.87 6.97 15.11
C SER A 385 26.25 5.68 14.57
N ASN A 386 26.10 4.67 15.42
CA ASN A 386 25.33 3.46 15.11
C ASN A 386 23.81 3.62 15.33
N ASN A 387 23.33 4.85 15.57
CA ASN A 387 21.92 5.16 15.83
C ASN A 387 21.35 4.42 17.06
N VAL A 388 22.19 4.06 18.03
CA VAL A 388 21.78 3.47 19.32
C VAL A 388 21.69 4.56 20.38
N LYS A 389 20.54 4.64 21.06
CA LYS A 389 20.30 5.62 22.12
C LYS A 389 21.27 5.40 23.29
N GLY A 390 21.85 6.48 23.78
CA GLY A 390 22.84 6.45 24.86
C GLY A 390 24.24 6.02 24.41
N ASN A 391 24.46 5.59 23.16
CA ASN A 391 25.79 5.16 22.72
C ASN A 391 26.69 6.34 22.32
N TYR A 392 26.95 7.25 23.25
CA TYR A 392 27.84 8.38 23.08
C TYR A 392 28.96 8.35 24.13
N PHE A 393 30.01 9.10 23.84
CA PHE A 393 31.14 9.26 24.74
C PHE A 393 31.40 10.73 25.04
N LEU A 394 31.96 10.98 26.22
CA LEU A 394 32.26 12.30 26.73
C LEU A 394 33.75 12.44 27.04
N GLU A 395 34.27 13.61 26.72
CA GLU A 395 35.53 14.12 27.23
C GLU A 395 35.23 15.26 28.20
N VAL A 396 35.42 15.01 29.49
CA VAL A 396 35.11 15.98 30.53
C VAL A 396 36.36 16.82 30.82
N THR A 397 36.24 18.12 30.62
CA THR A 397 37.32 19.08 30.86
C THR A 397 37.08 19.91 32.10
N GLN A 398 38.17 20.44 32.67
CA GLN A 398 38.14 21.30 33.85
C GLN A 398 37.50 20.65 35.09
N ALA A 399 37.57 19.32 35.19
CA ALA A 399 37.17 18.62 36.41
C ALA A 399 38.15 18.95 37.54
N SER A 400 37.63 19.18 38.75
CA SER A 400 38.47 19.15 39.95
C SER A 400 39.01 17.73 40.21
N ALA A 401 40.08 17.64 40.99
CA ALA A 401 40.64 16.35 41.40
C ALA A 401 39.63 15.50 42.18
N ALA A 402 38.73 16.14 42.93
CA ALA A 402 37.64 15.48 43.64
C ALA A 402 36.58 14.93 42.67
N GLU A 403 36.14 15.72 41.69
CA GLU A 403 35.16 15.29 40.67
C GLU A 403 35.71 14.15 39.80
N ALA A 404 37.00 14.17 39.44
CA ALA A 404 37.60 13.12 38.62
C ALA A 404 37.39 11.70 39.20
N ARG A 405 37.27 11.57 40.52
CA ARG A 405 36.95 10.30 41.19
C ARG A 405 35.52 9.85 40.96
N THR A 406 34.57 10.76 41.05
CA THR A 406 33.14 10.44 40.86
C THR A 406 32.84 10.19 39.38
N LEU A 407 33.50 10.91 38.49
CA LEU A 407 33.38 10.76 37.04
C LEU A 407 33.98 9.46 36.51
N ALA A 408 34.97 8.88 37.21
CA ALA A 408 35.66 7.67 36.79
C ALA A 408 34.71 6.48 36.53
N THR A 409 33.63 6.39 37.29
CA THR A 409 32.66 5.28 37.21
C THR A 409 31.63 5.45 36.09
N ASN A 410 31.52 6.64 35.50
CA ASN A 410 30.54 6.90 34.44
C ASN A 410 30.98 6.23 33.13
N ALA A 411 30.16 5.31 32.62
CA ALA A 411 30.46 4.54 31.41
C ALA A 411 30.57 5.40 30.13
N HIS A 412 29.89 6.55 30.07
CA HIS A 412 29.97 7.46 28.92
C HIS A 412 31.27 8.28 28.91
N ILE A 413 31.98 8.40 30.03
CA ILE A 413 33.20 9.20 30.09
C ILE A 413 34.39 8.35 29.66
N GLN A 414 35.08 8.76 28.60
CA GLN A 414 36.34 8.15 28.15
C GLN A 414 37.56 8.91 28.67
N HIS A 415 37.49 10.25 28.68
CA HIS A 415 38.60 11.12 29.01
C HIS A 415 38.18 12.16 30.05
N ILE A 416 39.07 12.41 31.00
CA ILE A 416 38.95 13.43 32.04
C ILE A 416 40.21 14.28 32.00
N ALA A 417 40.05 15.57 31.72
CA ALA A 417 41.08 16.58 31.89
C ALA A 417 40.81 17.35 33.20
N VAL A 418 41.74 17.20 34.14
CA VAL A 418 41.68 17.82 35.47
C VAL A 418 42.28 19.20 35.43
N LYS A 419 41.57 20.18 36.00
CA LYS A 419 42.07 21.53 36.28
C LYS A 419 41.71 21.86 37.72
N ASP A 420 42.71 21.93 38.59
CA ASP A 420 42.52 22.15 40.02
C ASP A 420 43.74 22.84 40.62
N THR A 421 43.63 23.27 41.87
CA THR A 421 44.78 23.79 42.62
C THR A 421 45.67 22.66 43.13
N VAL A 422 46.99 22.89 43.22
CA VAL A 422 47.93 21.92 43.82
C VAL A 422 47.50 21.56 45.24
N GLY A 423 47.06 22.56 46.02
CA GLY A 423 46.59 22.38 47.39
C GLY A 423 45.39 21.43 47.47
N ALA A 424 44.32 21.68 46.71
CA ALA A 424 43.12 20.85 46.72
C ALA A 424 43.34 19.44 46.14
N ALA A 425 44.20 19.32 45.12
CA ALA A 425 44.46 18.06 44.45
C ALA A 425 45.48 17.16 45.16
N SER A 426 46.32 17.71 46.04
CA SER A 426 47.45 17.01 46.68
C SER A 426 47.06 15.68 47.35
N SER A 427 45.93 15.65 48.06
CA SER A 427 45.40 14.45 48.71
C SER A 427 44.90 13.37 47.74
N GLN A 428 44.73 13.70 46.46
CA GLN A 428 44.14 12.84 45.43
C GLN A 428 45.14 12.39 44.36
N PHE A 429 46.41 12.81 44.40
CA PHE A 429 47.37 12.50 43.31
C PHE A 429 47.53 11.01 43.04
N SER A 430 47.58 10.16 44.07
CA SER A 430 47.65 8.70 43.87
C SER A 430 46.39 8.13 43.19
N ALA A 431 45.22 8.71 43.47
CA ALA A 431 43.96 8.32 42.84
C ALA A 431 43.89 8.82 41.38
N LEU A 432 44.36 10.04 41.11
CA LEU A 432 44.45 10.57 39.74
C LEU A 432 45.45 9.80 38.89
N ALA A 433 46.61 9.45 39.45
CA ALA A 433 47.65 8.67 38.80
C ALA A 433 47.14 7.28 38.40
N SER A 434 46.34 6.63 39.24
CA SER A 434 45.76 5.30 38.96
C SER A 434 44.49 5.34 38.10
N ASN A 435 43.80 6.47 38.00
CA ASN A 435 42.57 6.58 37.21
C ASN A 435 42.84 6.53 35.71
N ALA A 436 42.47 5.43 35.05
CA ALA A 436 42.72 5.21 33.62
C ALA A 436 42.02 6.22 32.67
N LYS A 437 41.00 6.93 33.14
CA LYS A 437 40.29 7.96 32.34
C LYS A 437 40.91 9.35 32.46
N VAL A 438 41.76 9.59 33.48
CA VAL A 438 42.46 10.86 33.64
C VAL A 438 43.72 10.85 32.79
N ASN A 439 43.76 11.72 31.78
CA ASN A 439 44.87 11.76 30.82
C ASN A 439 45.65 13.07 30.88
N ASP A 440 44.97 14.16 31.25
CA ASP A 440 45.53 15.48 31.34
C ASP A 440 45.24 16.08 32.72
N ILE A 441 46.27 16.60 33.37
CA ILE A 441 46.17 17.29 34.65
C ILE A 441 46.92 18.61 34.50
N THR A 442 46.20 19.71 34.71
CA THR A 442 46.74 21.05 34.86
C THR A 442 46.52 21.47 36.30
N LEU A 443 47.59 21.82 37.01
CA LEU A 443 47.51 22.30 38.38
C LEU A 443 47.84 23.78 38.44
N ASN A 444 47.20 24.54 39.32
CA ASN A 444 47.63 25.90 39.64
C ASN A 444 47.95 26.06 41.13
N GLY A 445 48.90 26.92 41.47
CA GLY A 445 49.19 27.16 42.88
C GLY A 445 50.28 28.17 43.14
N THR A 446 50.45 28.48 44.42
CA THR A 446 51.54 29.36 44.88
C THR A 446 52.86 28.60 44.92
N TYR A 447 53.97 29.32 44.78
CA TYR A 447 55.34 28.78 44.85
C TYR A 447 55.53 27.88 46.09
N SER A 448 54.98 28.29 47.24
CA SER A 448 55.11 27.54 48.50
C SER A 448 54.43 26.17 48.43
N VAL A 449 53.20 26.10 47.90
CA VAL A 449 52.44 24.85 47.80
C VAL A 449 53.01 23.93 46.72
N ILE A 450 53.50 24.50 45.62
CA ILE A 450 54.22 23.76 44.56
C ILE A 450 55.51 23.15 45.12
N SER A 451 56.33 23.96 45.81
CA SER A 451 57.59 23.50 46.43
C SER A 451 57.39 22.34 47.39
N THR A 452 56.37 22.40 48.26
CA THR A 452 56.11 21.33 49.24
C THR A 452 55.46 20.10 48.63
N SER A 453 54.81 20.22 47.47
CA SER A 453 54.07 19.13 46.81
C SER A 453 54.82 18.50 45.63
N LEU A 454 56.07 18.91 45.36
CA LEU A 454 56.81 18.54 44.15
C LEU A 454 56.97 17.01 43.99
N ASP A 455 57.38 16.32 45.05
CA ASP A 455 57.52 14.86 45.05
C ASP A 455 56.17 14.15 44.87
N ALA A 456 55.10 14.71 45.43
CA ALA A 456 53.75 14.15 45.30
C ALA A 456 53.18 14.34 43.88
N MET A 457 53.44 15.50 43.26
CA MET A 457 53.05 15.79 41.87
C MET A 457 53.80 14.90 40.88
N ALA A 458 55.03 14.50 41.18
CA ALA A 458 55.79 13.58 40.33
C ALA A 458 55.09 12.22 40.13
N ASN A 459 54.30 11.77 41.12
CA ASN A 459 53.51 10.54 41.01
C ASN A 459 52.43 10.59 39.91
N LEU A 460 52.05 11.79 39.44
CA LEU A 460 51.13 11.95 38.33
C LEU A 460 51.77 11.61 36.97
N GLY A 461 53.11 11.55 36.91
CA GLY A 461 53.85 11.10 35.74
C GLY A 461 53.50 11.84 34.45
N SER A 462 53.18 11.09 33.39
CA SER A 462 52.84 11.62 32.06
C SER A 462 51.47 12.30 31.97
N LYS A 463 50.60 12.10 32.97
CA LYS A 463 49.26 12.71 33.05
C LYS A 463 49.32 14.18 33.47
N LEU A 464 50.32 14.55 34.28
CA LEU A 464 50.58 15.95 34.58
C LEU A 464 51.11 16.65 33.32
N LYS A 465 50.38 17.65 32.81
CA LYS A 465 50.73 18.40 31.60
C LYS A 465 51.35 19.75 31.92
N SER A 466 50.81 20.44 32.91
CA SER A 466 51.25 21.79 33.27
C SER A 466 51.02 22.05 34.75
N ILE A 467 51.93 22.82 35.35
CA ILE A 467 51.78 23.45 36.65
C ILE A 467 51.88 24.96 36.42
N ILE A 468 50.80 25.69 36.66
CA ILE A 468 50.76 27.15 36.54
C ILE A 468 51.13 27.74 37.90
N GLN A 469 52.20 28.55 37.94
CA GLN A 469 52.58 29.23 39.17
C GLN A 469 51.91 30.60 39.25
N ASP A 470 51.07 30.79 40.26
CA ASP A 470 50.23 31.99 40.38
C ASP A 470 50.99 33.27 40.80
N SER A 471 52.31 33.19 41.04
CA SER A 471 53.13 34.34 41.46
C SER A 471 54.59 34.22 41.00
N ALA A 472 55.29 35.30 40.69
CA ALA A 472 56.66 35.28 40.15
C ALA A 472 57.79 34.99 41.17
N HIS A 473 57.50 34.27 42.25
CA HIS A 473 58.49 33.94 43.28
C HIS A 473 59.36 32.74 42.90
N ALA A 474 60.61 32.70 43.38
CA ALA A 474 61.45 31.53 43.17
C ALA A 474 60.89 30.29 43.93
N LEU A 475 60.94 29.13 43.28
CA LEU A 475 60.69 27.85 43.93
C LEU A 475 61.88 27.48 44.80
N THR A 476 61.62 27.03 46.03
CA THR A 476 62.64 26.43 46.88
C THR A 476 62.62 24.91 46.68
N THR A 477 63.74 24.33 46.27
CA THR A 477 63.92 22.88 46.13
C THR A 477 65.24 22.45 46.78
N THR A 478 65.28 21.23 47.31
CA THR A 478 66.56 20.61 47.67
C THR A 478 67.28 20.17 46.39
N PHE A 479 68.61 20.02 46.45
CA PHE A 479 69.39 19.48 45.32
C PHE A 479 68.85 18.12 44.85
N ASN A 480 68.49 17.24 45.79
CA ASN A 480 67.92 15.92 45.47
C ASN A 480 66.58 16.04 44.74
N GLN A 481 65.69 16.95 45.16
CA GLN A 481 64.43 17.20 44.47
C GLN A 481 64.64 17.83 43.08
N PHE A 482 65.60 18.74 42.96
CA PHE A 482 65.95 19.36 41.68
C PHE A 482 66.40 18.32 40.65
N VAL A 483 67.24 17.37 41.08
CA VAL A 483 67.72 16.28 40.22
C VAL A 483 66.63 15.24 39.95
N ALA A 484 65.93 14.77 41.00
CA ALA A 484 64.95 13.70 40.89
C ALA A 484 63.65 14.11 40.16
N GLN A 485 63.23 15.37 40.31
CA GLN A 485 61.96 15.87 39.80
C GLN A 485 62.10 16.82 38.61
N ALA A 486 63.22 16.74 37.88
CA ALA A 486 63.50 17.58 36.72
C ALA A 486 62.34 17.59 35.68
N ALA A 487 61.71 16.43 35.43
CA ALA A 487 60.58 16.32 34.50
C ALA A 487 59.29 16.99 35.00
N THR A 488 59.08 17.06 36.32
CA THR A 488 57.95 17.76 36.94
C THR A 488 58.21 19.26 36.97
N LEU A 489 59.43 19.66 37.33
CA LEU A 489 59.87 21.07 37.31
C LEU A 489 59.78 21.68 35.92
N ALA A 490 60.10 20.92 34.87
CA ALA A 490 60.00 21.37 33.48
C ALA A 490 58.57 21.67 33.01
N LYS A 491 57.55 21.24 33.75
CA LYS A 491 56.13 21.50 33.46
C LYS A 491 55.60 22.76 34.15
N ILE A 492 56.43 23.41 34.96
CA ILE A 492 56.07 24.66 35.65
C ILE A 492 56.19 25.81 34.66
N THR A 493 55.12 26.59 34.53
CA THR A 493 55.02 27.75 33.63
C THR A 493 54.58 29.00 34.37
#